data_AF-A0A951N0X5-F1
#
_entry.id   AF-A0A951N0X5-F1
#
_cell.length_a   1.000
_cell.length_b   1.000
_cell.length_c   1.000
_cell.angle_alpha   90.00
_cell.angle_beta   90.00
_cell.angle_gamma   90.00
#
_symmetry.space_group_name_H-M   'P 1'
#
loop_
_entity.id
_entity.type
_entity.pdbx_description
1 polymer ?
#
loop_
_entity_poly.entity_id
_entity_poly.type
_entity_poly.pdbx_seq_one_letter_code
_entity_poly.pdbx_strand_id
1 'polypeptide(L)'
;MPHVVVASFGGRDRAIPDGARRLERALTAAGVEHDVREYRDAGHSFLNRHNLGPFSVLMRVAGAGYHHPSAEDAWRRILQLFDVHLRGGPLG
;
A
#
# COMPACT_ATOMS: atom_id res chain seq x y z
N MET A 1 2.00 6.36 22.39
CA MET A 1 2.52 5.36 21.44
C MET A 1 2.94 6.10 20.19
N PRO A 2 4.12 5.86 19.60
CA PRO A 2 4.44 6.49 18.33
C PRO A 2 3.37 6.07 17.31
N HIS A 3 2.77 7.06 16.65
CA HIS A 3 1.87 6.80 15.54
C HIS A 3 2.75 6.56 14.32
N VAL A 4 2.83 5.30 13.88
CA VAL A 4 3.62 4.91 12.71
C VAL A 4 2.67 4.59 11.55
N VAL A 5 3.00 5.05 10.35
CA VAL A 5 2.19 4.82 9.15
C VAL A 5 3.00 4.07 8.10
N VAL A 6 2.50 2.92 7.65
CA VAL A 6 2.99 2.27 6.41
C VAL A 6 1.99 2.53 5.29
N ALA A 7 2.47 2.99 4.14
CA ALA A 7 1.65 3.21 2.97
C ALA A 7 2.33 2.71 1.69
N SER A 8 1.50 2.23 0.76
CA SER A 8 1.94 1.66 -0.49
C SER A 8 1.04 2.10 -1.63
N PHE A 9 1.63 2.70 -2.67
CA PHE A 9 0.93 3.28 -3.82
C PHE A 9 1.40 2.62 -5.13
N GLY A 10 0.50 2.54 -6.11
CA GLY A 10 0.84 2.14 -7.47
C GLY A 10 1.20 3.35 -8.33
N GLY A 11 2.36 3.35 -8.98
CA GLY A 11 2.78 4.43 -9.87
C GLY A 11 2.01 4.50 -11.20
N ARG A 12 1.24 3.46 -11.53
CA ARG A 12 0.28 3.46 -12.64
C ARG A 12 -1.16 3.73 -12.18
N ASP A 13 -1.37 4.00 -10.90
CA ASP A 13 -2.69 4.31 -10.36
C ASP A 13 -3.14 5.71 -10.78
N ARG A 14 -4.13 5.75 -11.69
CA ARG A 14 -4.73 7.00 -12.17
C ARG A 14 -5.85 7.52 -11.28
N ALA A 15 -6.36 6.72 -10.36
CA ALA A 15 -7.39 7.12 -9.41
C ALA A 15 -6.81 7.98 -8.28
N ILE A 16 -5.53 7.77 -7.93
CA ILE A 16 -4.85 8.50 -6.85
C ILE A 16 -3.50 9.07 -7.36
N PRO A 17 -3.54 10.07 -8.27
CA PRO A 17 -2.32 10.66 -8.81
C PRO A 17 -1.51 11.34 -7.69
N ASP A 18 -0.19 11.16 -7.73
CA ASP A 18 0.77 11.71 -6.76
C ASP A 18 0.49 11.32 -5.29
N GLY A 19 -0.26 10.25 -5.05
CA GLY A 19 -0.73 9.85 -3.72
C GLY A 19 0.39 9.67 -2.69
N ALA A 20 1.45 8.95 -3.07
CA ALA A 20 2.62 8.73 -2.20
C ALA A 20 3.27 10.04 -1.79
N ARG A 21 3.64 10.87 -2.79
CA ARG A 21 4.30 12.15 -2.57
C ARG A 21 3.46 13.10 -1.72
N ARG A 22 2.14 13.11 -1.90
CA ARG A 22 1.20 13.94 -1.13
C ARG A 22 1.13 13.48 0.33
N LEU A 23 1.01 12.17 0.56
CA LEU A 23 0.92 11.61 1.91
C LEU A 23 2.23 11.78 2.67
N GLU A 24 3.36 11.48 2.05
CA GLU A 24 4.70 11.60 2.67
C GLU A 24 4.97 13.03 3.14
N ARG A 25 4.64 14.05 2.33
CA ARG A 25 4.75 15.45 2.74
C ARG A 25 3.88 15.78 3.95
N ALA A 26 2.64 15.28 3.97
CA ALA A 26 1.72 15.56 5.08
C ALA A 26 2.18 14.88 6.38
N LEU A 27 2.64 13.63 6.32
CA LEU A 27 3.16 12.90 7.47
C LEU A 27 4.45 13.53 8.00
N THR A 28 5.35 13.93 7.10
CA THR A 28 6.58 14.67 7.45
C THR A 28 6.25 15.97 8.17
N ALA A 29 5.35 16.79 7.62
CA ALA A 29 4.95 18.06 8.22
C ALA A 29 4.30 17.88 9.61
N ALA A 30 3.63 16.75 9.83
CA ALA A 30 3.00 16.39 11.09
C ALA A 30 3.98 15.74 12.10
N GLY A 31 5.24 15.48 11.73
CA GLY A 31 6.19 14.76 12.58
C GLY A 31 5.81 13.31 12.86
N VAL A 32 5.01 12.70 11.98
CA VAL A 32 4.56 11.30 12.10
C VAL A 32 5.61 10.40 11.48
N GLU A 33 6.06 9.38 12.20
CA GLU A 33 6.97 8.36 11.65
C GLU A 33 6.26 7.57 10.54
N HIS A 34 6.91 7.41 9.40
CA HIS A 34 6.25 6.80 8.25
C HIS A 34 7.20 6.07 7.30
N ASP A 35 6.64 5.05 6.65
CA ASP A 35 7.23 4.32 5.53
C ASP A 35 6.23 4.38 4.35
N VAL A 36 6.48 5.29 3.41
CA VAL A 36 5.67 5.46 2.20
C VAL A 36 6.44 4.93 1.00
N ARG A 37 5.82 4.05 0.20
CA ARG A 37 6.43 3.50 -1.01
C ARG A 37 5.50 3.63 -2.19
N GLU A 38 6.08 3.99 -3.33
CA GLU A 38 5.42 3.93 -4.62
C GLU A 38 6.07 2.86 -5.50
N TYR A 39 5.24 1.99 -6.11
CA TYR A 39 5.69 0.94 -7.01
C TYR A 39 5.37 1.33 -8.44
N ARG A 40 6.39 1.70 -9.22
CA ARG A 40 6.27 2.19 -10.60
C ARG A 40 5.38 1.35 -11.51
N ASP A 41 5.40 0.03 -11.36
CA ASP A 41 4.68 -0.88 -12.26
C ASP A 41 3.31 -1.34 -11.73
N ALA A 42 2.97 -1.01 -10.49
CA ALA A 42 1.70 -1.37 -9.88
C ALA A 42 0.60 -0.37 -10.23
N GLY A 43 -0.61 -0.89 -10.41
CA GLY A 43 -1.81 -0.11 -10.68
C GLY A 43 -2.75 -0.01 -9.46
N HIS A 44 -3.98 0.43 -9.69
CA HIS A 44 -4.99 0.49 -8.63
C HIS A 44 -5.28 -0.92 -8.08
N SER A 45 -5.55 -1.05 -6.77
CA SER A 45 -5.85 -2.35 -6.14
C SER A 45 -4.77 -3.44 -6.31
N PHE A 46 -3.49 -3.08 -6.47
CA PHE A 46 -2.43 -4.06 -6.74
C PHE A 46 -2.20 -5.12 -5.65
N LEU A 47 -2.66 -4.87 -4.43
CA LEU A 47 -2.63 -5.82 -3.31
C LEU A 47 -3.69 -6.93 -3.43
N ASN A 48 -4.75 -6.70 -4.22
CA ASN A 48 -5.95 -7.51 -4.20
C ASN A 48 -6.05 -8.43 -5.42
N ARG A 49 -6.36 -9.70 -5.19
CA ARG A 49 -6.81 -10.64 -6.21
C ARG A 49 -8.33 -10.56 -6.32
N HIS A 50 -8.84 -9.69 -7.17
CA HIS A 50 -10.26 -9.65 -7.48
C HIS A 50 -10.59 -10.69 -8.56
N ASN A 51 -11.56 -11.58 -8.28
CA ASN A 51 -12.22 -12.38 -9.31
C ASN A 51 -13.61 -11.77 -9.56
N LEU A 52 -13.73 -10.96 -10.61
CA LEU A 52 -14.98 -10.32 -11.03
C LEU A 52 -15.59 -11.02 -12.26
N GLY A 53 -15.21 -12.27 -12.51
CA GLY A 53 -15.58 -12.97 -13.74
C GLY A 53 -15.11 -12.20 -14.99
N PRO A 54 -15.96 -12.04 -16.02
CA PRO A 54 -15.60 -11.33 -17.26
C PRO A 54 -15.06 -9.91 -17.07
N PHE A 55 -15.50 -9.20 -16.03
CA PHE A 55 -15.06 -7.82 -15.75
C PHE A 55 -13.60 -7.72 -15.28
N SER A 56 -12.98 -8.83 -14.87
CA SER A 56 -11.58 -8.85 -14.40
C SER A 56 -10.60 -8.40 -15.49
N VAL A 57 -10.91 -8.71 -16.76
CA VAL A 57 -10.09 -8.29 -17.91
C VAL A 57 -10.18 -6.78 -18.11
N LEU A 58 -11.39 -6.20 -18.02
CA LEU A 58 -11.60 -4.76 -18.15
C LEU A 58 -10.84 -3.98 -17.08
N MET A 59 -10.88 -4.44 -15.82
CA MET A 59 -10.12 -3.82 -14.72
C MET A 59 -8.61 -3.87 -14.97
N ARG A 60 -8.10 -5.00 -15.47
CA ARG A 60 -6.67 -5.14 -15.79
C ARG A 60 -6.23 -4.18 -16.90
N VAL A 61 -7.05 -4.02 -17.95
CA VAL A 61 -6.81 -3.05 -19.02
C VAL A 61 -6.85 -1.61 -18.49
N ALA A 62 -7.75 -1.32 -17.54
CA ALA A 62 -7.83 -0.02 -16.88
C ALA A 62 -6.66 0.28 -15.92
N GLY A 63 -5.68 -0.63 -15.81
CA GLY A 63 -4.54 -0.47 -14.92
C GLY A 63 -4.88 -0.76 -13.46
N ALA A 64 -5.86 -1.62 -13.20
CA ALA A 64 -6.23 -2.08 -11.88
C ALA A 64 -6.08 -3.60 -11.73
N GLY A 65 -5.66 -4.04 -10.56
CA GLY A 65 -5.59 -5.45 -10.19
C GLY A 65 -4.20 -5.90 -9.75
N TYR A 66 -4.17 -7.14 -9.25
CA TYR A 66 -3.02 -7.73 -8.58
C TYR A 66 -1.71 -7.60 -9.35
N HIS A 67 -0.68 -7.03 -8.70
CA HIS A 67 0.70 -7.02 -9.20
C HIS A 67 1.60 -7.76 -8.20
N HIS A 68 1.94 -9.01 -8.53
CA HIS A 68 2.55 -9.94 -7.59
C HIS A 68 3.81 -9.39 -6.87
N PRO A 69 4.84 -8.88 -7.57
CA PRO A 69 6.07 -8.42 -6.91
C PRO A 69 5.82 -7.27 -5.94
N SER A 70 4.98 -6.30 -6.33
CA SER A 70 4.66 -5.14 -5.47
C SER A 70 3.80 -5.54 -4.29
N ALA A 71 2.86 -6.47 -4.49
CA ALA A 71 2.00 -6.95 -3.42
C ALA A 71 2.81 -7.70 -2.36
N GLU A 72 3.75 -8.56 -2.75
CA GLU A 72 4.61 -9.27 -1.79
C GLU A 72 5.45 -8.32 -0.94
N ASP A 73 6.09 -7.32 -1.55
CA ASP A 73 6.89 -6.34 -0.82
C ASP A 73 6.03 -5.48 0.13
N ALA A 74 4.87 -5.01 -0.35
CA ALA A 74 3.94 -4.25 0.46
C ALA A 74 3.39 -5.06 1.64
N TRP A 75 3.02 -6.33 1.44
CA TRP A 75 2.59 -7.21 2.53
C TRP A 75 3.70 -7.45 3.54
N ARG A 76 4.94 -7.65 3.08
CA ARG A 76 6.10 -7.81 3.98
C ARG A 76 6.27 -6.59 4.89
N ARG A 77 6.19 -5.38 4.34
CA ARG A 77 6.29 -4.11 5.10
C ARG A 77 5.16 -3.94 6.11
N ILE A 78 3.92 -4.25 5.72
CA ILE A 78 2.76 -4.22 6.62
C ILE A 78 2.95 -5.18 7.80
N LEU A 79 3.31 -6.44 7.51
CA LEU A 79 3.50 -7.44 8.55
C LEU A 79 4.67 -7.11 9.47
N GLN A 80 5.77 -6.57 8.93
CA GLN A 80 6.90 -6.09 9.72
C GLN A 80 6.51 -4.93 10.65
N LEU A 81 5.64 -4.01 10.19
CA LEU A 81 5.12 -2.94 11.04
C LEU A 81 4.39 -3.50 12.25
N PHE A 82 3.47 -4.45 12.02
CA PHE A 82 2.73 -5.12 13.09
C PHE A 82 3.66 -5.90 14.01
N ASP A 83 4.68 -6.54 13.46
CA ASP A 83 5.69 -7.28 14.20
C ASP A 83 6.37 -6.41 15.27
N VAL A 84 6.80 -5.22 14.85
CA VAL A 84 7.51 -4.28 15.72
C VAL A 84 6.58 -3.69 16.78
N HIS A 85 5.32 -3.43 16.44
CA HIS A 85 4.44 -2.60 17.27
C HIS A 85 3.39 -3.38 18.08
N LEU A 86 3.10 -4.64 17.73
CA LEU A 86 2.06 -5.44 18.37
C LEU A 86 2.58 -6.66 19.15
N ARG A 87 3.86 -7.06 18.98
CA ARG A 87 4.45 -8.20 19.71
C ARG A 87 4.60 -8.00 21.22
N GLY A 88 4.24 -6.84 21.76
CA GLY A 88 4.28 -6.52 23.20
C GLY A 88 2.92 -6.27 23.86
N GLY A 89 1.79 -6.59 23.22
CA GLY A 89 0.47 -6.50 23.86
C GLY A 89 0.32 -7.56 24.97
N PRO A 90 -0.30 -7.24 26.13
CA PRO A 90 -0.45 -8.22 27.19
C PRO A 90 -1.26 -9.42 26.69
N LEU A 91 -0.77 -10.62 26.99
CA LEU A 91 -1.61 -11.80 27.07
C LEU A 91 -2.63 -11.51 28.18
N GLY A 92 -3.83 -11.08 27.79
CA GLY A 92 -5.02 -11.12 28.63
C GLY A 92 -5.64 -12.51 28.59
#